data_AF-A0A7Y4RQ05-F1
#
_entry.id   AF-A0A7Y4RQ05-F1
#
_cell.length_a   1.000
_cell.length_b   1.000
_cell.length_c   1.000
_cell.angle_alpha   90.00
_cell.angle_beta   90.00
_cell.angle_gamma   90.00
#
_symmetry.space_group_name_H-M   'P 1'
#
loop_
_entity.id
_entity.type
_entity.pdbx_description
1 polymer ?
#
loop_
_entity_poly.entity_id
_entity_poly.type
_entity_poly.pdbx_seq_one_letter_code
_entity_poly.pdbx_strand_id
1 'polypeptide(L)'
;MHRLLLMAAFTAAAVPMSAQPNPFKPAKSGLKGAHVTYALTGDIAGNATLSIDGDRTARRQTSTMKMMGKTIATDTWTLTTADSTYSADLTKKQGTVAANILPHMARAYENLDGAGKKRFHENVREMASLLVRGFGAGSVAEAGEKTGKKSFAGQECEERTFGSFSFCTMNKAPIVLHSQGRLVCVNFEETATAADLSAPAGDAFAAPAGVAWTANRHLQNPDSMATGYVLYLSSQQLADSLASAKAQAAQTPAGGTGAQQTPEQRASMEQACQALLNFDMGKAMADATSQMGRQIADAMKRAAADAAKNAATSKLKGLFGKPKIP
;
A
#
# COMPACT_ATOMS: atom_id res chain seq x y z
N MET A 1 20.69 6.49 -11.75
CA MET A 1 19.53 7.24 -11.24
C MET A 1 18.30 6.35 -11.41
N HIS A 2 17.99 5.54 -10.40
CA HIS A 2 17.08 4.39 -10.52
C HIS A 2 15.71 4.70 -9.90
N ARG A 3 14.68 4.65 -10.75
CA ARG A 3 13.30 4.14 -10.50
C ARG A 3 12.41 4.89 -9.49
N LEU A 4 12.07 6.14 -9.82
CA LEU A 4 10.80 6.79 -9.47
C LEU A 4 9.68 6.14 -10.31
N LEU A 5 9.19 4.97 -9.90
CA LEU A 5 8.16 4.22 -10.64
C LEU A 5 7.03 3.74 -9.72
N LEU A 6 6.81 4.44 -8.60
CA LEU A 6 6.15 3.82 -7.44
C LEU A 6 5.09 4.69 -6.76
N MET A 7 4.34 5.47 -7.54
CA MET A 7 3.05 6.02 -7.09
C MET A 7 1.85 5.64 -7.96
N ALA A 8 2.04 4.93 -9.07
CA ALA A 8 0.92 4.51 -9.92
C ALA A 8 0.25 3.18 -9.47
N ALA A 9 0.75 2.53 -8.41
CA ALA A 9 0.31 1.19 -8.00
C ALA A 9 -0.61 1.16 -6.75
N PHE A 10 -1.00 2.32 -6.21
CA PHE A 10 -1.90 2.40 -5.04
C PHE A 10 -3.29 2.96 -5.38
N THR A 11 -3.79 2.73 -6.60
CA THR A 11 -5.24 2.68 -6.82
C THR A 11 -5.76 1.33 -6.31
N ALA A 12 -5.57 1.08 -5.01
CA ALA A 12 -6.34 0.06 -4.32
C ALA A 12 -7.80 0.52 -4.40
N ALA A 13 -8.64 -0.30 -5.02
CA ALA A 13 -10.08 -0.14 -5.04
C ALA A 13 -10.54 0.30 -3.64
N ALA A 14 -11.08 1.52 -3.60
CA ALA A 14 -11.55 2.25 -2.42
C ALA A 14 -12.82 1.59 -1.84
N VAL A 15 -12.72 0.33 -1.44
CA VAL A 15 -13.83 -0.47 -0.90
C VAL A 15 -13.74 -0.42 0.62
N PRO A 16 -14.86 -0.31 1.37
CA PRO A 16 -14.89 -0.57 2.79
C PRO A 16 -14.27 -1.93 3.21
N MET A 17 -12.97 -1.99 3.53
CA MET A 17 -12.29 -3.08 4.24
C MET A 17 -13.02 -3.47 5.53
N SER A 18 -13.76 -2.54 6.12
CA SER A 18 -14.62 -2.79 7.30
C SER A 18 -15.87 -3.62 7.01
N ALA A 19 -16.30 -3.75 5.76
CA ALA A 19 -17.50 -4.52 5.38
C ALA A 19 -17.17 -5.82 4.63
N GLN A 20 -15.93 -6.00 4.17
CA GLN A 20 -15.54 -7.18 3.41
C GLN A 20 -14.93 -8.26 4.33
N PRO A 21 -15.44 -9.50 4.31
CA PRO A 21 -14.89 -10.59 5.15
C PRO A 21 -13.41 -10.88 4.91
N ASN A 22 -12.88 -10.57 3.72
CA ASN A 22 -11.48 -10.70 3.38
C ASN A 22 -11.06 -9.45 2.58
N PRO A 23 -10.17 -8.60 3.12
CA PRO A 23 -9.82 -7.31 2.52
C PRO A 23 -8.94 -7.43 1.27
N PHE A 24 -8.42 -8.63 0.95
CA PHE A 24 -7.59 -8.87 -0.22
C PHE A 24 -8.35 -9.43 -1.41
N LYS A 25 -9.62 -9.83 -1.21
CA LYS A 25 -10.48 -10.21 -2.34
C LYS A 25 -11.00 -8.93 -2.99
N PRO A 26 -11.10 -8.86 -4.33
CA PRO A 26 -11.80 -7.76 -4.95
C PRO A 26 -13.24 -7.73 -4.45
N ALA A 27 -13.77 -6.54 -4.20
CA ALA A 27 -15.20 -6.41 -3.94
C ALA A 27 -15.98 -6.95 -5.13
N LYS A 28 -17.08 -7.66 -4.86
CA LYS A 28 -18.03 -8.02 -5.90
C LYS A 28 -18.69 -6.74 -6.39
N SER A 29 -18.13 -6.12 -7.41
CA SER A 29 -18.82 -5.07 -8.15
C SER A 29 -19.70 -5.72 -9.22
N GLY A 30 -20.90 -5.19 -9.44
CA GLY A 30 -21.73 -5.58 -10.58
C GLY A 30 -21.25 -5.00 -11.91
N LEU A 31 -20.05 -4.38 -11.92
CA LEU A 31 -19.47 -3.73 -13.07
C LEU A 31 -18.94 -4.80 -14.03
N LYS A 32 -19.37 -4.74 -15.30
CA LYS A 32 -18.85 -5.63 -16.35
C LYS A 32 -17.48 -5.16 -16.85
N GLY A 33 -17.28 -3.85 -16.92
CA GLY A 33 -16.02 -3.21 -17.23
C GLY A 33 -16.10 -1.70 -17.05
N ALA A 34 -14.98 -1.01 -17.17
CA ALA A 34 -14.95 0.44 -17.26
C ALA A 34 -13.74 0.92 -18.06
N HIS A 35 -13.87 2.10 -18.65
CA HIS A 35 -12.78 2.89 -19.22
C HIS A 35 -12.92 4.33 -18.73
N VAL A 36 -11.92 4.80 -17.97
CA VAL A 36 -11.93 6.13 -17.36
C VAL A 36 -10.69 6.89 -17.78
N THR A 37 -10.88 8.11 -18.27
CA THR A 37 -9.79 9.05 -18.59
C THR A 37 -9.69 10.09 -17.51
N TYR A 38 -8.47 10.46 -17.16
CA TYR A 38 -8.16 11.41 -16.10
C TYR A 38 -7.24 12.52 -16.62
N ALA A 39 -7.48 13.73 -16.12
CA ALA A 39 -6.52 14.83 -16.15
C ALA A 39 -5.74 14.86 -14.84
N LEU A 40 -4.43 15.04 -14.94
CA LEU A 40 -3.52 15.22 -13.80
C LEU A 40 -3.10 16.69 -13.73
N THR A 41 -3.23 17.29 -12.55
CA THR A 41 -2.92 18.70 -12.26
C THR A 41 -2.12 18.85 -10.96
N GLY A 42 -1.55 20.05 -10.73
CA GLY A 42 -0.67 20.35 -9.61
C GLY A 42 0.81 20.32 -10.01
N ASP A 43 1.66 19.78 -9.14
CA ASP A 43 3.10 19.62 -9.40
C ASP A 43 3.39 18.45 -10.36
N ILE A 44 2.39 17.58 -10.57
CA ILE A 44 2.37 16.50 -11.57
C ILE A 44 1.25 16.80 -12.58
N ALA A 45 1.60 17.12 -13.82
CA ALA A 45 0.65 17.47 -14.87
C ALA A 45 0.67 16.45 -16.01
N GLY A 46 -0.49 16.06 -16.55
CA GLY A 46 -0.57 15.05 -17.60
C GLY A 46 -1.92 14.39 -17.72
N ASN A 47 -1.96 13.17 -18.23
CA ASN A 47 -3.18 12.39 -18.39
C ASN A 47 -2.97 10.95 -17.93
N ALA A 48 -4.06 10.31 -17.49
CA ALA A 48 -4.08 8.88 -17.23
C ALA A 48 -5.33 8.24 -17.81
N THR A 49 -5.27 6.93 -18.06
CA THR A 49 -6.40 6.10 -18.44
C THR A 49 -6.42 4.87 -17.56
N LEU A 50 -7.60 4.47 -17.10
CA LEU A 50 -7.85 3.26 -16.33
C LEU A 50 -8.86 2.41 -17.11
N SER A 51 -8.52 1.16 -17.36
CA SER A 51 -9.40 0.18 -17.99
C SER A 51 -9.58 -1.01 -17.07
N ILE A 52 -10.82 -1.44 -16.86
CA ILE A 52 -11.20 -2.56 -16.00
C ILE A 52 -12.08 -3.50 -16.82
N ASP A 53 -11.78 -4.79 -16.79
CA ASP A 53 -12.61 -5.86 -17.36
C ASP A 53 -12.43 -7.14 -16.53
N GLY A 54 -13.44 -7.48 -15.73
CA GLY A 54 -13.40 -8.61 -14.81
C GLY A 54 -12.27 -8.49 -13.77
N ASP A 55 -11.30 -9.40 -13.86
CA ASP A 55 -10.11 -9.47 -13.00
C ASP A 55 -8.91 -8.67 -13.57
N ARG A 56 -9.08 -8.06 -14.75
CA ARG A 56 -8.03 -7.30 -15.42
C ARG A 56 -8.20 -5.81 -15.18
N THR A 57 -7.11 -5.17 -14.76
CA THR A 57 -7.04 -3.71 -14.59
C THR A 57 -5.79 -3.21 -15.27
N ALA A 58 -5.93 -2.37 -16.29
CA ALA A 58 -4.83 -1.68 -16.94
C ALA A 58 -4.86 -0.19 -16.62
N ARG A 59 -3.69 0.41 -16.36
CA ARG A 59 -3.56 1.85 -16.20
C ARG A 59 -2.39 2.35 -17.03
N ARG A 60 -2.64 3.35 -17.88
CA ARG A 60 -1.58 4.10 -18.56
C ARG A 60 -1.56 5.52 -18.02
N GLN A 61 -0.38 6.05 -17.77
CA GLN A 61 -0.20 7.39 -17.27
C GLN A 61 0.98 8.07 -17.97
N THR A 62 0.72 9.23 -18.54
CA THR A 62 1.76 10.10 -19.09
C THR A 62 1.73 11.41 -18.32
N SER A 63 2.82 11.73 -17.62
CA SER A 63 2.89 12.91 -16.78
C SER A 63 4.25 13.62 -16.85
N THR A 64 4.23 14.88 -16.48
CA THR A 64 5.39 15.73 -16.30
C THR A 64 5.39 16.27 -14.88
N MET A 65 6.52 16.19 -14.21
CA MET A 65 6.70 16.72 -12.87
C MET A 65 7.78 17.81 -12.90
N LYS A 66 7.45 19.00 -12.38
CA LYS A 66 8.42 20.09 -12.25
C LYS A 66 8.96 20.12 -10.83
N MET A 67 10.28 20.12 -10.69
CA MET A 67 10.92 20.04 -9.39
C MET A 67 12.31 20.63 -9.41
N MET A 68 12.59 21.59 -8.52
CA MET A 68 13.90 22.24 -8.42
C MET A 68 14.44 22.73 -9.78
N GLY A 69 13.56 23.33 -10.59
CA GLY A 69 13.89 23.81 -11.94
C GLY A 69 14.11 22.74 -13.00
N LYS A 70 13.92 21.45 -12.69
CA LYS A 70 14.00 20.33 -13.64
C LYS A 70 12.61 19.80 -13.96
N THR A 71 12.36 19.50 -15.23
CA THR A 71 11.14 18.80 -15.68
C THR A 71 11.47 17.34 -15.89
N ILE A 72 10.73 16.44 -15.24
CA ILE A 72 10.84 14.99 -15.39
C ILE A 72 9.57 14.52 -16.09
N ALA A 73 9.72 13.98 -17.31
CA ALA A 73 8.64 13.34 -18.04
C ALA A 73 8.62 11.83 -17.76
N THR A 74 7.44 11.29 -17.53
CA THR A 74 7.22 9.88 -17.20
C THR A 74 6.05 9.35 -18.05
N ASP A 75 6.24 8.22 -18.71
CA ASP A 75 5.17 7.45 -19.36
C ASP A 75 5.20 6.02 -18.81
N THR A 76 4.16 5.62 -18.08
CA THR A 76 4.06 4.31 -17.44
C THR A 76 2.82 3.57 -17.89
N TRP A 77 2.94 2.25 -17.96
CA TRP A 77 1.81 1.36 -18.16
C TRP A 77 1.86 0.24 -17.13
N THR A 78 0.71 -0.05 -16.51
CA THR A 78 0.55 -1.19 -15.61
C THR A 78 -0.63 -2.03 -16.05
N LEU A 79 -0.53 -3.34 -15.82
CA LEU A 79 -1.62 -4.29 -16.00
C LEU A 79 -1.60 -5.26 -14.83
N THR A 80 -2.72 -5.41 -14.17
CA THR A 80 -2.94 -6.44 -13.16
C THR A 80 -3.96 -7.43 -13.71
N THR A 81 -3.63 -8.71 -13.66
CA THR A 81 -4.51 -9.86 -13.93
C THR A 81 -4.72 -10.65 -12.64
N ALA A 82 -5.51 -11.72 -12.65
CA ALA A 82 -5.64 -12.59 -11.47
C ALA A 82 -4.30 -13.14 -10.97
N ASP A 83 -3.35 -13.44 -11.85
CA ASP A 83 -2.11 -14.15 -11.54
C ASP A 83 -0.88 -13.25 -11.50
N SER A 84 -0.89 -12.14 -12.23
CA SER A 84 0.31 -11.37 -12.55
C SER A 84 0.07 -9.86 -12.48
N THR A 85 1.14 -9.13 -12.22
CA THR A 85 1.21 -7.67 -12.35
C THR A 85 2.38 -7.31 -13.26
N TYR A 86 2.06 -6.56 -14.31
CA TYR A 86 2.99 -6.00 -15.27
C TYR A 86 3.15 -4.51 -15.00
N SER A 87 4.38 -4.02 -15.04
CA SER A 87 4.68 -2.59 -14.93
C SER A 87 5.76 -2.23 -15.93
N ALA A 88 5.54 -1.20 -16.73
CA ALA A 88 6.46 -0.74 -17.76
C ALA A 88 6.73 0.77 -17.65
N ASP A 89 8.01 1.13 -17.78
CA ASP A 89 8.47 2.48 -18.11
C ASP A 89 8.58 2.57 -19.64
N LEU A 90 7.63 3.25 -20.27
CA LEU A 90 7.54 3.37 -21.72
C LEU A 90 8.60 4.32 -22.29
N THR A 91 9.05 5.29 -21.50
CA THR A 91 10.17 6.16 -21.84
C THR A 91 11.47 5.36 -21.95
N LYS A 92 11.71 4.44 -21.00
CA LYS A 92 12.92 3.59 -20.99
C LYS A 92 12.76 2.28 -21.76
N LYS A 93 11.55 1.96 -22.22
CA LYS A 93 11.21 0.67 -22.86
C LYS A 93 11.60 -0.54 -22.01
N GLN A 94 11.41 -0.43 -20.69
CA GLN A 94 11.72 -1.50 -19.73
C GLN A 94 10.49 -1.86 -18.92
N GLY A 95 10.27 -3.16 -18.72
CA GLY A 95 9.14 -3.67 -17.96
C GLY A 95 9.54 -4.76 -16.98
N THR A 96 8.72 -4.92 -15.95
CA THR A 96 8.82 -5.98 -14.96
C THR A 96 7.51 -6.73 -14.86
N VAL A 97 7.60 -8.05 -14.73
CA VAL A 97 6.48 -8.94 -14.45
C VAL A 97 6.65 -9.54 -13.07
N ALA A 98 5.61 -9.50 -12.26
CA ALA A 98 5.58 -10.08 -10.92
C ALA A 98 4.29 -10.88 -10.72
N ALA A 99 4.28 -11.81 -9.77
CA ALA A 99 3.04 -12.45 -9.36
C ALA A 99 2.10 -11.41 -8.72
N ASN A 100 0.81 -11.47 -9.02
CA ASN A 100 -0.20 -10.71 -8.29
C ASN A 100 -0.27 -11.26 -6.87
N ILE A 101 0.13 -10.45 -5.89
CA ILE A 101 0.21 -10.89 -4.49
C ILE A 101 -1.17 -11.02 -3.82
N LEU A 102 -2.20 -10.35 -4.33
CA LEU A 102 -3.51 -10.25 -3.66
C LEU A 102 -4.19 -11.61 -3.46
N PRO A 103 -4.27 -12.53 -4.44
CA PRO A 103 -4.82 -13.86 -4.20
C PRO A 103 -4.05 -14.66 -3.14
N HIS A 104 -2.73 -14.49 -3.06
CA HIS A 104 -1.89 -15.15 -2.05
C HIS A 104 -2.19 -14.59 -0.66
N MET A 105 -2.32 -13.26 -0.54
CA MET A 105 -2.72 -12.60 0.72
C MET A 105 -4.14 -12.98 1.14
N ALA A 106 -5.06 -13.09 0.18
CA ALA A 106 -6.41 -13.55 0.45
C ALA A 106 -6.42 -14.95 1.05
N ARG A 107 -5.66 -15.91 0.47
CA ARG A 107 -5.52 -17.27 1.03
C ARG A 107 -4.86 -17.25 2.41
N ALA A 108 -3.78 -16.50 2.59
CA ALA A 108 -3.11 -16.37 3.88
C ALA A 108 -4.04 -15.82 4.96
N TYR A 109 -4.88 -14.84 4.62
CA TYR A 109 -5.88 -14.28 5.54
C TYR A 109 -6.96 -15.30 5.89
N GLU A 110 -7.43 -16.12 4.94
CA GLU A 110 -8.42 -17.16 5.25
C GLU A 110 -7.89 -18.21 6.23
N ASN A 111 -6.57 -18.44 6.24
CA ASN A 111 -5.92 -19.35 7.18
C ASN A 111 -5.76 -18.78 8.59
N LEU A 112 -6.06 -17.50 8.82
CA LEU A 112 -6.11 -16.92 10.16
C LEU A 112 -7.34 -17.45 10.91
N ASP A 113 -7.17 -17.71 12.21
CA ASP A 113 -8.29 -17.98 13.10
C ASP A 113 -9.08 -16.69 13.42
N GLY A 114 -10.21 -16.82 14.13
CA GLY A 114 -11.06 -15.67 14.44
C GLY A 114 -10.33 -14.57 15.23
N ALA A 115 -9.44 -14.95 16.14
CA ALA A 115 -8.63 -14.01 16.92
C ALA A 115 -7.59 -13.30 16.04
N GLY A 116 -6.92 -14.03 15.15
CA GLY A 116 -5.98 -13.50 14.16
C GLY A 116 -6.65 -12.54 13.18
N LYS A 117 -7.82 -12.90 12.64
CA LYS A 117 -8.61 -12.01 11.77
C LYS A 117 -9.02 -10.73 12.50
N LYS A 118 -9.51 -10.83 13.74
CA LYS A 118 -9.86 -9.67 14.56
C LYS A 118 -8.65 -8.76 14.78
N ARG A 119 -7.51 -9.32 15.19
CA ARG A 119 -6.28 -8.56 15.43
C ARG A 119 -5.73 -7.93 14.16
N PHE A 120 -5.80 -8.64 13.03
CA PHE A 120 -5.46 -8.09 11.73
C PHE A 120 -6.23 -6.80 11.45
N HIS A 121 -7.57 -6.82 11.61
CA HIS A 121 -8.39 -5.63 11.36
C HIS A 121 -8.10 -4.49 12.34
N GLU A 122 -7.84 -4.81 13.61
CA GLU A 122 -7.43 -3.82 14.60
C GLU A 122 -6.09 -3.19 14.21
N ASN A 123 -5.06 -4.00 13.97
CA ASN A 123 -3.73 -3.52 13.61
C ASN A 123 -3.73 -2.70 12.32
N VAL A 124 -4.47 -3.12 11.28
CA VAL A 124 -4.57 -2.35 10.02
C VAL A 124 -5.27 -1.02 10.26
N ARG A 125 -6.34 -0.98 11.06
CA ARG A 125 -7.02 0.27 11.43
C ARG A 125 -6.10 1.20 12.22
N GLU A 126 -5.33 0.65 13.14
CA GLU A 126 -4.43 1.43 14.00
C GLU A 126 -3.19 1.92 13.27
N MET A 127 -2.64 1.09 12.38
CA MET A 127 -1.59 1.49 11.46
C MET A 127 -2.07 2.60 10.53
N ALA A 128 -3.27 2.46 9.96
CA ALA A 128 -3.89 3.53 9.18
C ALA A 128 -4.03 4.81 10.02
N SER A 129 -4.56 4.73 11.25
CA SER A 129 -4.68 5.88 12.15
C SER A 129 -3.34 6.55 12.52
N LEU A 130 -2.27 5.78 12.63
CA LEU A 130 -0.92 6.32 12.90
C LEU A 130 -0.30 6.96 11.66
N LEU A 131 -0.41 6.34 10.49
CA LEU A 131 0.02 6.93 9.22
C LEU A 131 -0.75 8.22 8.93
N VAL A 132 -2.05 8.21 9.23
CA VAL A 132 -2.94 9.36 9.24
C VAL A 132 -2.38 10.51 10.09
N ARG A 133 -1.98 10.25 11.34
CA ARG A 133 -1.44 11.28 12.24
C ARG A 133 -0.04 11.76 11.86
N GLY A 134 0.82 10.85 11.38
CA GLY A 134 2.24 11.13 11.13
C GLY A 134 2.54 11.72 9.76
N PHE A 135 1.80 11.32 8.72
CA PHE A 135 2.09 11.68 7.33
C PHE A 135 0.92 12.37 6.64
N GLY A 136 -0.25 12.44 7.30
CA GLY A 136 -1.47 12.90 6.65
C GLY A 136 -1.90 12.02 5.47
N ALA A 137 -1.36 10.80 5.28
CA ALA A 137 -1.61 9.98 4.08
C ALA A 137 -1.71 8.45 4.37
N GLY A 138 -2.81 7.82 3.89
CA GLY A 138 -3.04 6.37 3.70
C GLY A 138 -3.68 5.61 4.88
N SER A 139 -4.79 4.88 4.81
CA SER A 139 -5.67 4.35 3.74
C SER A 139 -6.98 5.14 3.61
N VAL A 140 -7.11 5.92 2.55
CA VAL A 140 -7.90 7.16 2.63
C VAL A 140 -9.36 7.04 2.21
N ALA A 141 -9.67 6.04 1.39
CA ALA A 141 -11.02 5.84 0.89
C ALA A 141 -12.09 5.55 1.96
N GLU A 142 -11.68 5.06 3.13
CA GLU A 142 -12.61 4.65 4.18
C GLU A 142 -12.44 5.40 5.49
N ALA A 143 -11.20 5.74 5.82
CA ALA A 143 -10.87 6.40 7.08
C ALA A 143 -11.16 7.91 7.05
N GLY A 144 -11.37 8.47 5.86
CA GLY A 144 -11.77 9.87 5.70
C GLY A 144 -13.20 10.12 6.15
N GLU A 145 -13.43 11.33 6.68
CA GLU A 145 -14.76 11.80 7.01
C GLU A 145 -15.56 12.00 5.72
N LYS A 146 -16.83 11.57 5.71
CA LYS A 146 -17.72 11.83 4.59
C LYS A 146 -17.98 13.33 4.50
N THR A 147 -17.57 13.96 3.42
CA THR A 147 -17.76 15.40 3.22
C THR A 147 -18.93 15.73 2.30
N GLY A 148 -19.41 14.77 1.52
CA GLY A 148 -20.61 14.94 0.71
C GLY A 148 -20.64 14.05 -0.52
N LYS A 149 -21.61 14.34 -1.40
CA LYS A 149 -21.70 13.73 -2.74
C LYS A 149 -21.18 14.73 -3.76
N LYS A 150 -20.42 14.24 -4.74
CA LYS A 150 -19.98 15.01 -5.91
C LYS A 150 -20.25 14.22 -7.19
N SER A 151 -20.06 14.87 -8.34
CA SER A 151 -20.16 14.22 -9.65
C SER A 151 -18.95 14.61 -10.49
N PHE A 152 -18.33 13.61 -11.11
CA PHE A 152 -17.20 13.76 -12.04
C PHE A 152 -17.44 12.84 -13.23
N ALA A 153 -17.14 13.32 -14.44
CA ALA A 153 -17.39 12.59 -15.69
C ALA A 153 -18.83 12.01 -15.80
N GLY A 154 -19.82 12.74 -15.25
CA GLY A 154 -21.24 12.32 -15.25
C GLY A 154 -21.59 11.21 -14.24
N GLN A 155 -20.67 10.82 -13.36
CA GLN A 155 -20.88 9.75 -12.37
C GLN A 155 -20.89 10.33 -10.94
N GLU A 156 -21.88 9.93 -10.15
CA GLU A 156 -21.93 10.28 -8.73
C GLU A 156 -20.89 9.50 -7.91
N CYS A 157 -20.26 10.21 -6.98
CA CYS A 157 -19.32 9.64 -6.02
C CYS A 157 -19.52 10.23 -4.62
N GLU A 158 -19.12 9.46 -3.62
CA GLU A 158 -19.02 9.91 -2.23
C GLU A 158 -17.62 10.48 -2.02
N GLU A 159 -17.55 11.76 -1.65
CA GLU A 159 -16.29 12.41 -1.28
C GLU A 159 -15.98 12.13 0.18
N ARG A 160 -14.72 11.76 0.41
CA ARG A 160 -14.14 11.60 1.72
C ARG A 160 -12.84 12.37 1.78
N THR A 161 -12.72 13.19 2.81
CA THR A 161 -11.48 13.94 3.07
C THR A 161 -10.74 13.37 4.25
N PHE A 162 -9.44 13.53 4.20
CA PHE A 162 -8.56 13.04 5.23
C PHE A 162 -7.26 13.83 5.22
N GLY A 163 -7.03 14.63 6.26
CA GLY A 163 -5.88 15.53 6.32
C GLY A 163 -5.85 16.47 5.11
N SER A 164 -4.75 16.46 4.36
CA SER A 164 -4.57 17.23 3.12
C SER A 164 -5.10 16.53 1.87
N PHE A 165 -5.75 15.36 1.99
CA PHE A 165 -6.22 14.57 0.86
C PHE A 165 -7.74 14.52 0.77
N SER A 166 -8.25 14.41 -0.46
CA SER A 166 -9.64 14.13 -0.76
C SER A 166 -9.74 13.04 -1.82
N PHE A 167 -10.71 12.15 -1.69
CA PHE A 167 -11.02 11.12 -2.66
C PHE A 167 -12.52 11.07 -2.89
N CYS A 168 -12.94 11.09 -4.15
CA CYS A 168 -14.32 10.86 -4.54
C CYS A 168 -14.42 9.51 -5.23
N THR A 169 -14.99 8.53 -4.55
CA THR A 169 -15.12 7.15 -5.06
C THR A 169 -16.56 6.91 -5.51
N MET A 170 -16.72 6.35 -6.71
CA MET A 170 -18.02 6.04 -7.26
C MET A 170 -18.79 5.06 -6.37
N ASN A 171 -20.10 5.27 -6.22
CA ASN A 171 -20.90 4.43 -5.33
C ASN A 171 -21.14 3.02 -5.88
N LYS A 172 -21.20 2.89 -7.21
CA LYS A 172 -21.59 1.65 -7.92
C LYS A 172 -20.40 0.72 -8.22
N ALA A 173 -19.19 1.27 -8.22
CA ALA A 173 -17.95 0.55 -8.50
C ALA A 173 -16.84 1.23 -7.70
N PRO A 174 -15.82 0.49 -7.23
CA PRO A 174 -14.74 1.08 -6.43
C PRO A 174 -13.71 1.81 -7.29
N ILE A 175 -14.19 2.70 -8.16
CA ILE A 175 -13.42 3.55 -9.06
C ILE A 175 -13.32 4.94 -8.42
N VAL A 176 -12.10 5.41 -8.21
CA VAL A 176 -11.85 6.78 -7.77
C VAL A 176 -12.02 7.70 -8.98
N LEU A 177 -12.94 8.65 -8.89
CA LEU A 177 -13.22 9.63 -9.95
C LEU A 177 -12.49 10.95 -9.73
N HIS A 178 -12.13 11.24 -8.49
CA HIS A 178 -11.31 12.40 -8.17
C HIS A 178 -10.44 12.06 -6.98
N SER A 179 -9.18 12.42 -7.03
CA SER A 179 -8.31 12.41 -5.88
C SER A 179 -7.42 13.64 -5.92
N GLN A 180 -7.29 14.31 -4.79
CA GLN A 180 -6.34 15.40 -4.64
C GLN A 180 -5.64 15.27 -3.31
N GLY A 181 -4.43 15.81 -3.24
CA GLY A 181 -3.81 16.07 -1.96
C GLY A 181 -2.40 16.58 -2.07
N ARG A 182 -1.79 16.68 -0.90
CA ARG A 182 -0.40 17.08 -0.78
C ARG A 182 0.37 15.98 -0.08
N LEU A 183 1.30 15.38 -0.80
CA LEU A 183 2.26 14.44 -0.24
C LEU A 183 3.59 15.15 -0.06
N VAL A 184 3.87 15.49 1.20
CA VAL A 184 5.06 16.23 1.63
C VAL A 184 5.21 17.57 0.90
N CYS A 185 6.03 17.63 -0.16
CA CYS A 185 6.28 18.84 -0.98
C CYS A 185 5.55 18.83 -2.34
N VAL A 186 4.79 17.78 -2.67
CA VAL A 186 4.19 17.61 -3.99
C VAL A 186 2.67 17.66 -3.87
N ASN A 187 2.06 18.64 -4.53
CA ASN A 187 0.62 18.70 -4.72
C ASN A 187 0.27 17.90 -5.96
N PHE A 188 -0.74 17.06 -5.86
CA PHE A 188 -1.28 16.34 -6.99
C PHE A 188 -2.80 16.38 -6.95
N GLU A 189 -3.37 16.42 -8.14
CA GLU A 189 -4.79 16.26 -8.35
C GLU A 189 -4.97 15.39 -9.59
N GLU A 190 -5.90 14.45 -9.50
CA GLU A 190 -6.31 13.55 -10.56
C GLU A 190 -7.83 13.60 -10.64
N THR A 191 -8.36 14.02 -11.78
CA THR A 191 -9.80 14.22 -11.98
C THR A 191 -10.26 13.49 -13.23
N ALA A 192 -11.28 12.63 -13.09
CA ALA A 192 -11.90 11.93 -14.20
C ALA A 192 -12.57 12.93 -15.14
N THR A 193 -12.16 12.91 -16.40
CA THR A 193 -12.71 13.76 -17.47
C THR A 193 -13.73 13.01 -18.33
N ALA A 194 -13.61 11.69 -18.42
CA ALA A 194 -14.57 10.82 -19.08
C ALA A 194 -14.64 9.47 -18.36
N ALA A 195 -15.83 8.87 -18.29
CA ALA A 195 -16.06 7.56 -17.70
C ALA A 195 -17.09 6.79 -18.53
N ASP A 196 -16.66 5.68 -19.12
CA ASP A 196 -17.50 4.67 -19.74
C ASP A 196 -17.54 3.44 -18.83
N LEU A 197 -18.73 2.93 -18.52
CA LEU A 197 -18.93 1.77 -17.65
C LEU A 197 -19.26 0.49 -18.45
N SER A 198 -18.91 0.49 -19.73
CA SER A 198 -18.95 -0.67 -20.61
C SER A 198 -17.59 -1.37 -20.66
N ALA A 199 -17.55 -2.52 -21.33
CA ALA A 199 -16.30 -3.25 -21.52
C ALA A 199 -15.33 -2.42 -22.39
N PRO A 200 -14.09 -2.19 -21.93
CA PRO A 200 -13.10 -1.45 -22.70
C PRO A 200 -12.70 -2.21 -23.98
N ALA A 201 -12.10 -1.50 -24.93
CA ALA A 201 -11.52 -2.10 -26.13
C ALA A 201 -10.44 -3.14 -25.76
N GLY A 202 -10.34 -4.22 -26.55
CA GLY A 202 -9.46 -5.35 -26.22
C GLY A 202 -7.96 -5.00 -26.18
N ASP A 203 -7.56 -3.98 -26.93
CA ASP A 203 -6.20 -3.45 -26.96
C ASP A 203 -5.83 -2.63 -25.71
N ALA A 204 -6.80 -2.23 -24.88
CA ALA A 204 -6.55 -1.52 -23.62
C ALA A 204 -5.68 -2.33 -22.63
N PHE A 205 -5.66 -3.66 -22.77
CA PHE A 205 -4.86 -4.57 -21.95
C PHE A 205 -3.63 -5.12 -22.68
N ALA A 206 -3.40 -4.74 -23.93
CA ALA A 206 -2.24 -5.21 -24.68
C ALA A 206 -0.95 -4.63 -24.10
N ALA A 207 0.07 -5.48 -23.93
CA ALA A 207 1.39 -5.03 -23.52
C ALA A 207 1.96 -4.04 -24.57
N PRO A 208 2.52 -2.89 -24.15
CA PRO A 208 3.07 -1.92 -25.09
C PRO A 208 4.23 -2.49 -25.92
N ALA A 209 4.24 -2.16 -27.21
CA ALA A 209 5.25 -2.64 -28.13
C ALA A 209 6.67 -2.15 -27.77
N GLY A 210 7.67 -3.00 -27.98
CA GLY A 210 9.08 -2.65 -27.80
C GLY A 210 9.58 -2.56 -26.36
N VAL A 211 8.77 -2.97 -25.37
CA VAL A 211 9.20 -3.05 -23.96
C VAL A 211 9.96 -4.36 -23.71
N ALA A 212 11.16 -4.25 -23.13
CA ALA A 212 11.93 -5.40 -22.66
C ALA A 212 11.44 -5.83 -21.25
N TRP A 213 10.83 -7.01 -21.18
CA TRP A 213 10.25 -7.55 -19.95
C TRP A 213 11.25 -8.37 -19.14
N THR A 214 11.28 -8.17 -17.83
CA THR A 214 12.10 -8.95 -16.90
C THR A 214 11.25 -9.48 -15.75
N ALA A 215 11.51 -10.71 -15.31
CA ALA A 215 10.85 -11.23 -14.12
C ALA A 215 11.35 -10.51 -12.87
N ASN A 216 10.43 -10.08 -12.01
CA ASN A 216 10.76 -9.49 -10.72
C ASN A 216 11.25 -10.59 -9.77
N ARG A 217 12.57 -10.64 -9.55
CA ARG A 217 13.21 -11.64 -8.68
C ARG A 217 12.96 -11.41 -7.20
N HIS A 218 12.36 -10.29 -6.80
CA HIS A 218 12.05 -10.02 -5.40
C HIS A 218 10.78 -10.74 -4.92
N LEU A 219 9.99 -11.32 -5.83
CA LEU A 219 8.74 -12.03 -5.54
C LEU A 219 8.82 -13.52 -5.93
N GLN A 220 9.94 -14.18 -5.64
CA GLN A 220 10.15 -15.60 -5.99
C GLN A 220 9.21 -16.57 -5.27
N ASN A 221 8.72 -16.21 -4.08
CA ASN A 221 7.78 -17.04 -3.32
C ASN A 221 6.60 -16.18 -2.83
N PRO A 222 5.61 -15.91 -3.69
CA PRO A 222 4.49 -15.04 -3.35
C PRO A 222 3.62 -15.60 -2.22
N ASP A 223 3.49 -16.92 -2.07
CA ASP A 223 2.77 -17.52 -0.94
C ASP A 223 3.48 -17.25 0.38
N SER A 224 4.79 -17.53 0.47
CA SER A 224 5.55 -17.29 1.71
C SER A 224 5.57 -15.81 2.09
N MET A 225 5.74 -14.92 1.12
CA MET A 225 5.70 -13.48 1.37
C MET A 225 4.32 -13.02 1.84
N ALA A 226 3.25 -13.47 1.19
CA ALA A 226 1.89 -13.14 1.59
C ALA A 226 1.57 -13.68 2.99
N THR A 227 1.92 -14.92 3.29
CA THR A 227 1.75 -15.51 4.63
C THR A 227 2.51 -14.74 5.68
N GLY A 228 3.80 -14.45 5.46
CA GLY A 228 4.61 -13.68 6.41
C GLY A 228 4.04 -12.30 6.67
N TYR A 229 3.60 -11.60 5.62
CA TYR A 229 3.01 -10.27 5.74
C TYR A 229 1.67 -10.28 6.48
N VAL A 230 0.77 -11.20 6.13
CA VAL A 230 -0.54 -11.34 6.81
C VAL A 230 -0.37 -11.72 8.28
N LEU A 231 0.54 -12.66 8.59
CA LEU A 231 0.83 -13.05 9.97
C LEU A 231 1.42 -11.89 10.79
N TYR A 232 2.27 -11.08 10.19
CA TYR A 232 2.78 -9.87 10.83
C TYR A 232 1.67 -8.86 11.11
N LEU A 233 0.82 -8.58 10.12
CA LEU A 233 -0.33 -7.70 10.29
C LEU A 233 -1.31 -8.24 11.35
N SER A 234 -1.40 -9.56 11.55
CA SER A 234 -2.19 -10.18 12.61
C SER A 234 -1.43 -10.48 13.90
N SER A 235 -0.21 -9.94 14.09
CA SER A 235 0.64 -10.28 15.24
C SER A 235 0.36 -9.42 16.48
N GLN A 236 0.58 -9.97 17.67
CA GLN A 236 0.59 -9.19 18.92
C GLN A 236 1.75 -8.19 18.93
N GLN A 237 2.91 -8.57 18.39
CA GLN A 237 4.08 -7.70 18.32
C GLN A 237 3.78 -6.37 17.59
N LEU A 238 3.07 -6.44 16.45
CA LEU A 238 2.64 -5.22 15.76
C LEU A 238 1.66 -4.42 16.61
N ALA A 239 0.69 -5.07 17.25
CA ALA A 239 -0.26 -4.39 18.14
C ALA A 239 0.44 -3.61 19.25
N ASP A 240 1.42 -4.23 19.91
CA ASP A 240 2.22 -3.61 20.98
C ASP A 240 3.06 -2.44 20.45
N SER A 241 3.65 -2.60 19.26
CA SER A 241 4.41 -1.54 18.59
C SER A 241 3.53 -0.34 18.25
N LEU A 242 2.33 -0.56 17.73
CA LEU A 242 1.36 0.50 17.42
C LEU A 242 0.88 1.19 18.70
N ALA A 243 0.63 0.44 19.78
CA ALA A 243 0.26 1.00 21.08
C ALA A 243 1.38 1.90 21.65
N SER A 244 2.63 1.46 21.58
CA SER A 244 3.80 2.24 22.01
C SER A 244 3.94 3.52 21.17
N ALA A 245 3.84 3.41 19.84
CA ALA A 245 3.91 4.56 18.94
C ALA A 245 2.81 5.59 19.24
N LYS A 246 1.59 5.14 19.54
CA LYS A 246 0.48 6.02 19.96
C LYS A 246 0.76 6.74 21.27
N ALA A 247 1.32 6.04 22.26
CA ALA A 247 1.65 6.63 23.54
C ALA A 247 2.73 7.72 23.38
N GLN A 248 3.75 7.47 22.56
CA GLN A 248 4.78 8.47 22.23
C GLN A 248 4.20 9.66 21.46
N ALA A 249 3.32 9.41 20.49
CA ALA A 249 2.66 10.48 19.73
C ALA A 249 1.75 11.35 20.61
N ALA A 250 1.13 10.80 21.65
CA ALA A 250 0.31 11.56 22.59
C ALA A 250 1.14 12.45 23.53
N GLN A 251 2.40 12.09 23.79
CA GLN A 251 3.32 12.89 24.61
C GLN A 251 3.99 14.02 23.83
N THR A 252 4.00 13.92 22.50
CA THR A 252 4.45 15.01 21.64
C THR A 252 3.26 15.95 21.46
N PRO A 253 3.28 17.19 22.00
CA PRO A 253 2.18 18.13 21.79
C PRO A 253 1.95 18.23 20.29
N ALA A 254 0.71 17.98 19.87
CA ALA A 254 0.29 18.04 18.48
C ALA A 254 0.74 19.39 17.93
N GLY A 255 1.88 19.38 17.23
CA GLY A 255 2.53 20.57 16.73
C GLY A 255 1.54 21.24 15.82
N GLY A 256 0.95 22.34 16.32
CA GLY A 256 -0.10 23.06 15.65
C GLY A 256 0.32 23.32 14.21
N THR A 257 -0.63 23.15 13.32
CA THR A 257 -0.60 23.44 11.88
C THR A 257 -0.32 24.92 11.54
N GLY A 258 0.33 25.67 12.43
CA GLY A 258 0.70 27.07 12.28
C GLY A 258 1.96 27.52 13.03
N ALA A 259 2.73 26.61 13.65
CA ALA A 259 4.04 27.01 14.19
C ALA A 259 5.02 27.25 13.03
N GLN A 260 5.57 28.45 12.96
CA GLN A 260 6.54 28.88 11.95
C GLN A 260 7.75 27.92 11.99
N GLN A 261 7.88 27.09 10.96
CA GLN A 261 8.98 26.12 10.87
C GLN A 261 10.33 26.85 10.96
N THR A 262 11.22 26.36 11.81
CA THR A 262 12.58 26.89 11.89
C THR A 262 13.33 26.66 10.57
N PRO A 263 14.36 27.44 10.25
CA PRO A 263 15.20 27.20 9.06
C PRO A 263 15.75 25.77 9.01
N GLU A 264 16.11 25.20 10.15
CA GLU A 264 16.59 23.81 10.24
C GLU A 264 15.49 22.79 9.92
N GLN A 265 14.26 23.04 10.39
CA GLN A 265 13.11 22.20 10.03
C GLN A 265 12.79 22.26 8.54
N ARG A 266 12.92 23.44 7.90
CA ARG A 266 12.74 23.59 6.46
C ARG A 266 13.81 22.83 5.67
N ALA A 267 15.08 22.99 6.04
CA ALA A 267 16.19 22.27 5.40
C ALA A 267 16.04 20.74 5.56
N SER A 268 15.66 20.29 6.75
CA SER A 268 15.36 18.88 7.01
C SER A 268 14.19 18.36 6.16
N MET A 269 13.13 19.16 6.01
CA MET A 269 11.98 18.80 5.17
C MET A 269 12.33 18.78 3.68
N GLU A 270 13.16 19.71 3.19
CA GLU A 270 13.71 19.68 1.82
C GLU A 270 14.56 18.42 1.58
N GLN A 271 15.41 18.07 2.54
CA GLN A 271 16.22 16.85 2.45
C GLN A 271 15.35 15.58 2.48
N ALA A 272 14.31 15.55 3.31
CA ALA A 272 13.32 14.46 3.34
C ALA A 272 12.55 14.36 2.01
N CYS A 273 12.15 15.49 1.42
CA CYS A 273 11.56 15.53 0.09
C CYS A 273 12.54 14.96 -0.95
N GLN A 274 13.80 15.37 -0.92
CA GLN A 274 14.83 14.85 -1.83
C GLN A 274 15.08 13.34 -1.65
N ALA A 275 15.02 12.83 -0.43
CA ALA A 275 15.15 11.41 -0.14
C ALA A 275 13.95 10.61 -0.68
N LEU A 276 12.73 11.08 -0.46
CA LEU A 276 11.49 10.47 -0.97
C LEU A 276 11.46 10.39 -2.50
N LEU A 277 12.01 11.39 -3.19
CA LEU A 277 12.11 11.38 -4.64
C LEU A 277 13.10 10.34 -5.16
N ASN A 278 14.09 9.98 -4.36
CA ASN A 278 15.02 8.91 -4.69
C ASN A 278 14.64 7.58 -4.02
N PHE A 279 13.49 7.54 -3.32
CA PHE A 279 13.05 6.38 -2.56
C PHE A 279 12.43 5.35 -3.50
N ASP A 280 13.15 4.26 -3.69
CA ASP A 280 12.62 3.06 -4.32
C ASP A 280 11.89 2.25 -3.24
N MET A 281 10.57 2.39 -3.17
CA MET A 281 9.74 1.66 -2.19
C MET A 281 9.83 0.14 -2.39
N GLY A 282 10.09 -0.36 -3.61
CA GLY A 282 10.29 -1.78 -3.87
C GLY A 282 11.58 -2.28 -3.24
N LYS A 283 12.67 -1.53 -3.40
CA LYS A 283 13.93 -1.79 -2.70
C LYS A 283 13.76 -1.65 -1.18
N ALA A 284 13.11 -0.59 -0.71
CA ALA A 284 12.91 -0.36 0.72
C ALA A 284 12.04 -1.43 1.37
N MET A 285 10.99 -1.90 0.68
CA MET A 285 10.20 -3.05 1.16
C MET A 285 10.98 -4.36 1.07
N ALA A 286 11.78 -4.58 0.02
CA ALA A 286 12.63 -5.77 -0.07
C ALA A 286 13.68 -5.78 1.04
N ASP A 287 14.32 -4.65 1.30
CA ASP A 287 15.29 -4.45 2.37
C ASP A 287 14.61 -4.61 3.74
N ALA A 288 13.45 -3.99 3.95
CA ALA A 288 12.65 -4.14 5.17
C ALA A 288 12.17 -5.58 5.38
N THR A 289 11.73 -6.27 4.33
CA THR A 289 11.33 -7.69 4.39
C THR A 289 12.54 -8.57 4.67
N SER A 290 13.71 -8.26 4.12
CA SER A 290 14.96 -8.97 4.43
C SER A 290 15.41 -8.75 5.87
N GLN A 291 15.22 -7.54 6.40
CA GLN A 291 15.56 -7.20 7.79
C GLN A 291 14.55 -7.82 8.75
N MET A 292 13.27 -7.74 8.45
CA MET A 292 12.19 -8.34 9.22
C MET A 292 12.28 -9.87 9.19
N GLY A 293 12.59 -10.48 8.04
CA GLY A 293 12.88 -11.90 7.94
C GLY A 293 14.06 -12.32 8.80
N ARG A 294 15.13 -11.51 8.84
CA ARG A 294 16.25 -11.72 9.77
C ARG A 294 15.84 -11.59 11.23
N GLN A 295 15.05 -10.57 11.59
CA GLN A 295 14.54 -10.38 12.94
C GLN A 295 13.62 -11.53 13.39
N ILE A 296 12.76 -12.02 12.51
CA ILE A 296 11.90 -13.19 12.77
C ILE A 296 12.75 -14.45 12.94
N ALA A 297 13.73 -14.67 12.06
CA ALA A 297 14.63 -15.80 12.17
C ALA A 297 15.43 -15.76 13.50
N ASP A 298 15.91 -14.59 13.91
CA ASP A 298 16.61 -14.40 15.17
C ASP A 298 15.68 -14.60 16.38
N ALA A 299 14.44 -14.12 16.32
CA ALA A 299 13.44 -14.33 17.35
C ALA A 299 13.08 -15.81 17.51
N MET A 300 12.88 -16.53 16.40
CA MET A 300 12.65 -17.98 16.39
C MET A 300 13.85 -18.74 16.95
N LYS A 301 15.07 -18.34 16.58
CA LYS A 301 16.30 -18.94 17.08
C LYS A 301 16.45 -18.76 18.60
N ARG A 302 16.10 -17.57 19.13
CA ARG A 302 16.08 -17.32 20.58
C ARG A 302 15.02 -18.15 21.29
N ALA A 303 13.79 -18.18 20.76
CA ALA A 303 12.72 -19.00 21.33
C ALA A 303 13.07 -20.50 21.37
N ALA A 304 13.71 -21.02 20.31
CA ALA A 304 14.20 -22.39 20.28
C ALA A 304 15.31 -22.64 21.31
N ALA A 305 16.24 -21.70 21.48
CA ALA A 305 17.29 -21.79 22.49
C ALA A 305 16.72 -21.77 23.92
N ASP A 306 15.73 -20.93 24.19
CA ASP A 306 15.06 -20.85 25.49
C ASP A 306 14.27 -22.13 25.79
N ALA A 307 13.56 -22.69 24.80
CA ALA A 307 12.88 -23.97 24.93
C ALA A 307 13.86 -25.11 25.24
N ALA A 308 15.01 -25.15 24.56
CA ALA A 308 16.07 -26.13 24.82
C ALA A 308 16.67 -25.98 26.22
N LYS A 309 16.91 -24.73 26.67
CA LYS A 309 17.41 -24.44 28.03
C LYS A 309 16.41 -24.87 29.10
N ASN A 310 15.12 -24.61 28.90
CA ASN A 310 14.06 -25.01 29.81
C ASN A 310 13.91 -26.55 29.88
N ALA A 311 14.02 -27.25 28.74
CA ALA A 311 14.02 -28.71 28.69
C ALA A 311 15.25 -29.35 29.37
N ALA A 312 16.43 -28.73 29.23
CA ALA A 312 17.63 -29.18 29.93
C ALA A 312 17.51 -28.98 31.46
N THR A 313 16.95 -27.83 31.87
CA THR A 313 16.76 -27.49 33.29
C THR A 313 15.73 -28.40 33.95
N SER A 314 14.65 -28.78 33.23
CA SER A 314 13.65 -29.72 33.76
C SER A 314 14.21 -31.14 33.90
N LYS A 315 15.04 -31.61 32.95
CA LYS A 315 15.74 -32.90 33.07
C LYS A 315 16.72 -32.93 34.25
N LEU A 316 17.48 -31.87 34.47
CA LEU A 316 18.39 -31.77 35.63
C LEU A 316 17.62 -31.78 36.95
N LYS A 317 16.50 -31.05 37.06
CA LYS A 317 15.65 -31.11 38.27
C LYS A 317 15.08 -32.50 38.53
N GLY A 318 14.79 -33.29 37.49
CA GLY A 318 14.35 -34.68 37.61
C GLY A 318 15.42 -35.62 38.18
N LEU A 319 16.71 -35.37 37.90
CA LEU A 319 17.83 -36.18 38.40
C LEU A 319 18.18 -35.92 39.87
N PHE A 320 17.87 -34.73 40.39
CA PHE A 320 18.12 -34.35 41.78
C PHE A 320 16.86 -34.39 42.66
N GLY A 321 15.74 -34.88 42.14
CA GLY A 321 14.57 -35.22 42.95
C GLY A 321 14.93 -36.38 43.88
N LYS A 322 15.20 -36.08 45.15
CA LYS A 322 15.56 -37.08 46.15
C LYS A 322 14.54 -38.23 46.14
N PRO A 323 14.97 -39.49 46.08
CA PRO A 323 14.05 -40.62 46.19
C PRO A 323 13.32 -40.51 47.53
N LYS A 324 11.99 -40.57 47.50
CA LYS A 324 11.21 -40.75 48.72
C LYS A 324 11.56 -42.13 49.27
N ILE A 325 12.30 -42.14 50.36
CA ILE A 325 12.57 -43.35 51.13
C ILE A 325 11.22 -43.75 51.77
N PRO A 326 10.73 -44.99 51.55
CA PRO A 326 9.49 -45.48 52.12
C PRO A 326 9.55 -45.62 53.64
#